data_AF-A0A2T9K2F6-F1
#
_entry.id   AF-A0A2T9K2F6-F1
#
_cell.length_a   1.000
_cell.length_b   1.000
_cell.length_c   1.000
_cell.angle_alpha   90.00
_cell.angle_beta   90.00
_cell.angle_gamma   90.00
#
_symmetry.space_group_name_H-M   'P 1'
#
loop_
_entity.id
_entity.type
_entity.pdbx_description
1 polymer ?
#
loop_
_entity_poly.entity_id
_entity_poly.type
_entity_poly.pdbx_seq_one_letter_code
_entity_poly.pdbx_strand_id
1 'polypeptide(L)'
;MIGLLIAAILATQASAGPSPDDAQAQGQAALEGMTKIFTTLGSCERHFTPEQVKGVKRGFTPAAGQAPTPLQAHIAGAYERGKADTSLSAPVCQEMMRLLAEQKKR
;
A
#
# COMPACT_ATOMS: atom_id res chain seq x y z
N MET A 1 8.15 57.34 24.99
CA MET A 1 7.76 56.18 25.82
C MET A 1 6.40 55.72 25.32
N ILE A 2 6.38 54.79 24.37
CA ILE A 2 6.13 53.34 24.56
C ILE A 2 4.70 53.07 25.03
N GLY A 3 3.92 52.45 24.14
CA GLY A 3 2.60 51.90 24.42
C GLY A 3 2.02 51.11 23.24
N LEU A 4 2.87 50.48 22.44
CA LEU A 4 2.48 49.37 21.57
C LEU A 4 1.97 48.24 22.47
N LEU A 5 0.88 47.60 22.08
CA LEU A 5 0.53 46.18 22.26
C LEU A 5 -0.89 46.02 21.69
N ILE A 6 -1.04 46.16 20.37
CA ILE A 6 -1.27 45.02 19.47
C ILE A 6 -2.13 43.97 20.16
N ALA A 7 -3.44 44.12 19.94
CA ALA A 7 -4.42 43.08 20.16
C ALA A 7 -3.88 41.77 19.61
N ALA A 8 -3.79 40.78 20.47
CA ALA A 8 -3.47 39.40 20.14
C ALA A 8 -4.50 38.91 19.11
N ILE A 9 -4.18 39.10 17.83
CA ILE A 9 -4.80 38.35 16.75
C ILE A 9 -4.34 36.92 17.01
N LEU A 10 -5.26 36.15 17.58
CA LEU A 10 -5.25 34.70 17.53
C LEU A 10 -5.11 34.33 16.06
N ALA A 11 -3.86 34.23 15.60
CA ALA A 11 -3.50 33.47 14.42
C ALA A 11 -3.86 32.03 14.78
N THR A 12 -5.10 31.70 14.47
CA THR A 12 -5.60 30.36 14.27
C THR A 12 -4.49 29.61 13.54
N GLN A 13 -3.75 28.77 14.26
CA GLN A 13 -2.88 27.78 13.67
C GLN A 13 -3.80 26.77 13.00
N ALA A 14 -4.37 27.15 11.86
CA ALA A 14 -4.80 26.20 10.87
C ALA A 14 -3.50 25.53 10.44
N SER A 15 -3.24 24.34 10.98
CA SER A 15 -2.23 23.44 10.45
C SER A 15 -2.43 23.46 8.94
N ALA A 16 -1.47 24.04 8.21
CA ALA A 16 -1.50 24.02 6.76
C ALA A 16 -1.60 22.55 6.39
N GLY A 17 -2.77 22.14 5.89
CA GLY A 17 -2.94 20.81 5.34
C GLY A 17 -1.84 20.58 4.30
N PRO A 18 -1.37 19.34 4.10
CA PRO A 18 -0.35 19.05 3.12
C PRO A 18 -0.72 19.75 1.81
N SER A 19 0.26 20.39 1.18
CA SER A 19 0.01 21.06 -0.09
C SER A 19 -0.55 20.02 -1.07
N PRO A 20 -1.37 20.42 -2.06
CA PRO A 20 -1.90 19.49 -3.05
C PRO A 20 -0.80 18.63 -3.70
N ASP A 21 0.40 19.19 -3.85
CA ASP A 21 1.59 18.51 -4.37
C ASP A 21 2.12 17.42 -3.40
N ASP A 22 2.13 17.69 -2.09
CA ASP A 22 2.52 16.70 -1.07
C ASP A 22 1.54 15.54 -1.01
N ALA A 23 0.24 15.83 -1.10
CA ALA A 23 -0.81 14.81 -1.10
C ALA A 23 -0.74 13.92 -2.35
N GLN A 24 -0.43 14.49 -3.50
CA GLN A 24 -0.24 13.75 -4.75
C GLN A 24 1.01 12.86 -4.70
N ALA A 25 2.14 13.39 -4.21
CA ALA A 25 3.39 12.64 -4.06
C ALA A 25 3.24 11.47 -3.07
N GLN A 26 2.56 11.70 -1.95
CA GLN A 26 2.24 10.63 -0.97
C GLN A 26 1.34 9.56 -1.59
N GLY A 27 0.34 9.95 -2.38
CA GLY A 27 -0.53 9.03 -3.09
C GLY A 27 0.23 8.14 -4.08
N GLN A 28 1.17 8.72 -4.84
CA GLN A 28 2.02 7.97 -5.77
C GLN A 28 2.96 7.01 -5.03
N ALA A 29 3.62 7.46 -3.97
CA ALA A 29 4.50 6.63 -3.17
C ALA A 29 3.76 5.42 -2.55
N ALA A 30 2.51 5.63 -2.11
CA ALA A 30 1.67 4.54 -1.60
C ALA A 30 1.34 3.51 -2.71
N LEU A 31 1.01 3.98 -3.92
CA LEU A 31 0.73 3.10 -5.07
C LEU A 31 1.95 2.30 -5.49
N GLU A 32 3.13 2.92 -5.53
CA GLU A 32 4.40 2.25 -5.83
C GLU A 32 4.73 1.20 -4.76
N GLY A 33 4.58 1.56 -3.49
CA GLY A 33 4.76 0.66 -2.36
C GLY A 33 3.87 -0.58 -2.45
N MET A 34 2.57 -0.40 -2.72
CA MET A 34 1.64 -1.51 -2.93
C MET A 34 2.05 -2.37 -4.13
N THR A 35 2.37 -1.75 -5.26
CA THR A 35 2.79 -2.45 -6.48
C THR A 35 4.00 -3.35 -6.23
N LYS A 36 4.99 -2.83 -5.49
CA LYS A 36 6.18 -3.60 -5.11
C LYS A 36 5.82 -4.80 -4.22
N ILE A 37 4.98 -4.60 -3.20
CA ILE A 37 4.51 -5.68 -2.32
C ILE A 37 3.83 -6.78 -3.14
N PHE A 38 2.89 -6.43 -4.01
CA PHE A 38 2.15 -7.43 -4.78
C PHE A 38 3.01 -8.11 -5.86
N THR A 39 3.99 -7.41 -6.43
CA THR A 39 5.00 -8.04 -7.30
C THR A 39 5.80 -9.09 -6.51
N THR A 40 6.32 -8.76 -5.32
CA THR A 40 7.01 -9.71 -4.46
C THR A 40 6.14 -10.91 -4.07
N LEU A 41 4.86 -10.67 -3.74
CA LEU A 41 3.92 -11.74 -3.43
C LEU A 41 3.64 -12.64 -4.64
N GLY A 42 3.63 -12.09 -5.85
CA GLY A 42 3.58 -12.85 -7.10
C GLY A 42 4.78 -13.78 -7.26
N SER A 43 6.00 -13.25 -7.06
CA SER A 43 7.24 -14.04 -7.14
C SER A 43 7.24 -15.22 -6.16
N CYS A 44 6.56 -15.05 -5.03
CA CYS A 44 6.43 -16.07 -3.99
C CYS A 44 5.26 -17.06 -4.14
N GLU A 45 4.35 -16.89 -5.12
CA GLU A 45 3.12 -17.71 -5.23
C GLU A 45 3.40 -19.22 -5.22
N ARG A 46 4.48 -19.65 -5.88
CA ARG A 46 4.89 -21.07 -5.96
C ARG A 46 5.28 -21.70 -4.62
N HIS A 47 5.56 -20.88 -3.61
CA HIS A 47 5.92 -21.30 -2.26
C HIS A 47 4.76 -21.17 -1.27
N PHE A 48 3.62 -20.64 -1.71
CA PHE A 48 2.44 -20.44 -0.87
C PHE A 48 1.51 -21.64 -0.90
N THR A 49 0.78 -21.83 0.20
CA THR A 49 -0.35 -22.78 0.22
C THR A 49 -1.52 -22.20 -0.59
N PRO A 50 -2.44 -23.03 -1.10
CA PRO A 50 -3.62 -22.55 -1.82
C PRO A 50 -4.44 -21.52 -1.02
N GLU A 51 -4.56 -21.69 0.30
CA GLU A 51 -5.26 -20.75 1.17
C GLU A 51 -4.53 -19.40 1.30
N GLN A 52 -3.20 -19.39 1.33
CA GLN A 52 -2.41 -18.16 1.31
C GLN A 52 -2.57 -17.43 -0.02
N VAL A 53 -2.53 -18.14 -1.15
CA VAL A 53 -2.78 -17.57 -2.48
C VAL A 53 -4.17 -16.95 -2.56
N LYS A 54 -5.20 -17.64 -2.06
CA LYS A 54 -6.57 -17.11 -1.97
C LYS A 54 -6.66 -15.87 -1.07
N GLY A 55 -5.92 -15.87 0.04
CA GLY A 55 -5.81 -14.73 0.94
C GLY A 55 -5.23 -13.49 0.26
N VAL A 56 -4.13 -13.65 -0.48
CA VAL A 56 -3.50 -12.56 -1.24
C VAL A 56 -4.42 -12.06 -2.36
N LYS A 57 -4.99 -12.96 -3.17
CA LYS A 57 -5.87 -12.60 -4.31
C LYS A 57 -7.13 -11.88 -3.87
N ARG A 58 -7.64 -12.15 -2.66
CA ARG A 58 -8.79 -11.43 -2.08
C ARG A 58 -8.56 -9.92 -1.98
N GLY A 59 -7.32 -9.47 -1.83
CA GLY A 59 -7.01 -8.03 -1.75
C GLY A 59 -7.27 -7.26 -3.04
N PHE A 60 -7.34 -7.94 -4.18
CA PHE A 60 -7.52 -7.30 -5.50
C PHE A 60 -8.55 -7.99 -6.40
N THR A 61 -9.24 -9.00 -5.90
CA THR A 61 -10.36 -9.64 -6.61
C THR A 61 -11.63 -8.80 -6.38
N PRO A 62 -12.32 -8.36 -7.44
CA PRO A 62 -13.58 -7.64 -7.29
C PRO A 62 -14.66 -8.52 -6.66
N ALA A 63 -15.66 -7.90 -6.03
CA ALA A 63 -16.82 -8.63 -5.54
C ALA A 63 -17.60 -9.26 -6.70
N ALA A 64 -18.36 -10.32 -6.41
CA ALA A 64 -19.16 -10.99 -7.43
C ALA A 64 -20.11 -10.01 -8.14
N GLY A 65 -20.07 -10.02 -9.47
CA GLY A 65 -20.87 -9.12 -10.31
C GLY A 65 -20.30 -7.70 -10.46
N GLN A 66 -19.12 -7.39 -9.90
CA GLN A 66 -18.46 -6.10 -10.06
C GLN A 66 -17.28 -6.20 -11.03
N ALA A 67 -17.07 -5.15 -11.81
CA ALA A 67 -15.86 -4.96 -12.59
C ALA A 67 -14.69 -4.56 -11.65
N PRO A 68 -13.44 -4.95 -11.96
CA PRO A 68 -12.28 -4.51 -11.19
C PRO A 68 -12.09 -3.00 -11.29
N THR A 69 -11.80 -2.36 -10.17
CA THR A 69 -11.38 -0.95 -10.17
C THR A 69 -10.01 -0.80 -10.85
N PRO A 70 -9.62 0.41 -11.31
CA PRO A 70 -8.29 0.63 -11.88
C PRO A 70 -7.16 0.22 -10.91
N LEU A 71 -7.34 0.47 -9.61
CA LEU A 71 -6.40 0.06 -8.58
C LEU A 71 -6.31 -1.47 -8.46
N GLN A 72 -7.46 -2.17 -8.45
CA GLN A 72 -7.48 -3.63 -8.41
C GLN A 72 -6.82 -4.25 -9.64
N ALA A 73 -7.11 -3.72 -10.83
CA ALA A 73 -6.47 -4.16 -12.07
C ALA A 73 -4.95 -3.92 -12.06
N HIS A 74 -4.51 -2.76 -11.54
CA HIS A 74 -3.09 -2.44 -11.41
C HIS A 74 -2.36 -3.40 -10.48
N ILE A 75 -2.95 -3.68 -9.31
CA ILE A 75 -2.42 -4.61 -8.31
C ILE A 75 -2.40 -6.06 -8.86
N ALA A 76 -3.49 -6.49 -9.51
CA ALA A 76 -3.55 -7.81 -10.14
C ALA A 76 -2.45 -7.98 -11.20
N GLY A 77 -2.23 -6.95 -12.01
CA GLY A 77 -1.14 -6.94 -12.99
C GLY A 77 0.24 -7.00 -12.34
N ALA A 78 0.45 -6.32 -11.20
CA ALA A 78 1.70 -6.40 -10.44
C ALA A 78 1.97 -7.81 -9.91
N TYR A 79 0.95 -8.44 -9.34
CA TYR A 79 1.01 -9.82 -8.87
C TYR A 79 1.35 -10.78 -10.01
N GLU A 80 0.66 -10.67 -11.16
CA GLU A 80 0.91 -11.53 -12.31
C GLU A 80 2.33 -11.35 -12.89
N ARG A 81 2.85 -10.10 -12.93
CA ARG A 81 4.26 -9.86 -13.30
C ARG A 81 5.23 -10.54 -12.34
N GLY A 82 4.94 -10.50 -11.05
CA GLY A 82 5.75 -11.15 -10.02
C GLY A 82 5.90 -12.65 -10.24
N LYS A 83 4.85 -13.35 -10.67
CA LYS A 83 4.89 -14.82 -10.87
C LYS A 83 5.97 -15.28 -11.84
N ALA A 84 6.34 -14.45 -12.81
CA ALA A 84 7.40 -14.72 -13.77
C ALA A 84 8.80 -14.65 -13.13
N ASP A 85 8.96 -13.88 -12.05
CA ASP A 85 10.19 -13.78 -11.29
C ASP A 85 10.35 -14.99 -10.35
N THR A 86 11.45 -15.71 -10.52
CA THR A 86 11.78 -16.93 -9.78
C THR A 86 12.98 -16.74 -8.84
N SER A 87 13.38 -15.49 -8.58
CA SER A 87 14.58 -15.17 -7.81
C SER A 87 14.41 -15.35 -6.31
N LEU A 88 13.18 -15.30 -5.79
CA LEU A 88 12.91 -15.42 -4.36
C LEU A 88 12.87 -16.89 -3.93
N SER A 89 13.58 -17.19 -2.84
CA SER A 89 13.63 -18.53 -2.26
C SER A 89 12.46 -18.78 -1.32
N ALA A 90 12.14 -20.07 -1.09
CA ALA A 90 11.07 -20.47 -0.18
C ALA A 90 11.19 -19.86 1.24
N PRO A 91 12.38 -19.79 1.89
CA PRO A 91 12.51 -19.15 3.19
C PRO A 91 12.16 -17.65 3.18
N VAL A 92 12.56 -16.92 2.14
CA VAL A 92 12.22 -15.49 1.99
C VAL A 92 10.71 -15.31 1.87
N CYS A 93 10.06 -16.18 1.09
CA CYS A 93 8.61 -16.14 0.90
C CYS A 93 7.82 -16.51 2.16
N GLN A 94 8.31 -17.45 2.95
CA GLN A 94 7.71 -17.80 4.25
C GLN A 94 7.82 -16.64 5.24
N GLU A 95 8.99 -15.98 5.30
CA GLU A 95 9.22 -14.83 6.16
C GLU A 95 8.31 -13.65 5.79
N MET A 96 8.13 -13.39 4.49
CA MET A 96 7.17 -12.40 4.00
C MET A 96 5.75 -12.67 4.50
N MET A 97 5.28 -13.92 4.46
CA MET A 97 3.95 -14.28 4.97
C MET A 97 3.86 -14.15 6.49
N ARG A 98 4.94 -14.43 7.23
CA ARG A 98 5.02 -14.22 8.67
C ARG A 98 4.82 -12.73 9.01
N LEU A 99 5.56 -11.84 8.34
CA LEU A 99 5.45 -10.40 8.55
C LEU A 99 4.05 -9.86 8.25
N LEU A 100 3.43 -10.30 7.14
CA LEU A 100 2.05 -9.91 6.80
C LEU A 100 1.03 -10.40 7.82
N ALA A 101 1.21 -11.62 8.35
CA ALA A 101 0.35 -12.15 9.39
C ALA A 101 0.50 -11.37 10.72
N GLU A 102 1.68 -10.86 11.03
CA GLU A 102 1.91 -10.02 12.21
C GLU A 102 1.29 -8.63 12.08
N GLN A 103 1.35 -8.02 10.90
CA GLN A 103 0.69 -6.73 10.64
C GLN A 103 -0.82 -6.82 10.81
N LYS A 104 -1.44 -7.94 10.43
CA LYS A 104 -2.88 -8.17 10.62
C LYS A 104 -3.32 -8.23 12.09
N LYS A 105 -2.40 -8.51 13.02
CA LYS A 105 -2.69 -8.61 14.47
C LYS A 105 -2.57 -7.27 15.20
N ARG A 106 -2.03 -6.24 14.55
CA ARG A 106 -1.98 -4.87 15.05
C ARG A 106 -3.22 -4.11 14.61
#